data_AF-A0A6L5FKP9-F1
#
_entry.id   AF-A0A6L5FKP9-F1
#
_cell.length_a   1.000
_cell.length_b   1.000
_cell.length_c   1.000
_cell.angle_alpha   90.00
_cell.angle_beta   90.00
_cell.angle_gamma   90.00
#
_symmetry.space_group_name_H-M   'P 1'
#
loop_
_entity.id
_entity.type
_entity.pdbx_description
1 polymer ?
#
loop_
_entity_poly.entity_id
_entity_poly.type
_entity_poly.pdbx_seq_one_letter_code
_entity_poly.pdbx_strand_id
1 'polypeptide(L)'
;MSLFDNIIDDVATRFGLGAKAGPLLRELLLLMTGSPGGIGGFIDKFKSAGLSGEASGWLGNPYGTALSSSQVEQALGGKTVDTIAKKVGLTGAAASAAIGYLAPKVIGQLTPDGVVGPGIPSSVSDFLRSSTQAGTVRPEQTMPYGAGAARASAGPGRWIAPLLALLALGGIGWYFLGNQTRAPVAITSAPVTTTPASVVPSRLAISNDNGVVTFSGTVRDQAARTSIIDSLNGVFGSNAVKGDIVVDPNAASTPWLANLRSALEQFKMPGLQAVFDGNSLNLGGTVGDADRDRLLTSLKSTFGSSGLTFAAADRMSSLVSDATNKATAALAALGTGFRTTALLDILNKSIINFPTGNAEIPAVSRALLQQAATPFKQLPAGTVVEIGGYTDNTGDPTANLQLSQHRADAVRNALIQSGVNPGMLVAKGYGSANPVASNDTAEGRFQNRRIAYQVSDRSRVTEGSGR
;
A
#
# COMPACT_ATOMS: atom_id res chain seq x y z
N MET A 1 15.03 -10.34 23.06
CA MET A 1 15.01 -8.95 22.56
C MET A 1 14.17 -8.12 23.50
N SER A 2 14.58 -6.87 23.74
CA SER A 2 13.82 -5.95 24.58
C SER A 2 12.48 -5.64 23.90
N LEU A 3 11.45 -5.36 24.70
CA LEU A 3 10.10 -5.02 24.25
C LEU A 3 10.07 -3.91 23.17
N PHE A 4 11.11 -3.08 23.14
CA PHE A 4 11.19 -1.88 22.34
C PHE A 4 12.09 -1.99 21.10
N ASP A 5 12.85 -3.08 20.94
CA ASP A 5 13.82 -3.23 19.85
C ASP A 5 13.14 -3.06 18.47
N ASN A 6 11.99 -3.70 18.27
CA ASN A 6 11.20 -3.60 17.04
C ASN A 6 10.68 -2.18 16.76
N ILE A 7 10.31 -1.43 17.80
CA ILE A 7 9.83 -0.04 17.67
C ILE A 7 11.00 0.88 17.31
N ILE A 8 12.18 0.63 17.89
CA ILE A 8 13.40 1.40 17.62
C ILE A 8 13.83 1.20 16.16
N ASP A 9 13.91 -0.04 15.68
CA ASP A 9 14.35 -0.34 14.31
C ASP A 9 13.39 0.20 13.25
N ASP A 10 12.08 0.09 13.49
CA ASP A 10 11.04 0.62 12.61
C ASP A 10 11.14 2.14 12.47
N VAL A 11 11.29 2.86 13.58
CA VAL A 11 11.41 4.33 13.57
C VAL A 11 12.78 4.78 13.04
N ALA A 12 13.85 4.03 13.32
CA ALA A 12 15.18 4.26 12.76
C ALA A 12 15.15 4.23 11.23
N THR A 13 14.48 3.24 10.66
CA THR A 13 14.39 3.04 9.21
C THR A 13 13.44 4.04 8.57
N ARG A 14 12.25 4.23 9.14
CA ARG A 14 11.18 5.04 8.56
C ARG A 14 11.52 6.53 8.48
N PHE A 15 12.23 7.05 9.46
CA PHE A 15 12.57 8.47 9.55
C PHE A 15 14.07 8.74 9.34
N GLY A 16 14.85 7.71 8.98
CA GLY A 16 16.30 7.82 8.79
C GLY A 16 17.05 8.24 10.07
N LEU A 17 16.55 7.85 11.25
CA LEU A 17 17.13 8.29 12.53
C LEU A 17 18.34 7.46 12.95
N GLY A 18 18.47 6.23 12.44
CA GLY A 18 19.53 5.30 12.84
C GLY A 18 19.64 5.19 14.36
N ALA A 19 20.85 5.41 14.90
CA ALA A 19 21.13 5.36 16.34
C ALA A 19 20.31 6.35 17.21
N LYS A 20 19.66 7.36 16.61
CA LYS A 20 18.84 8.34 17.33
C LYS A 20 17.44 7.84 17.70
N ALA A 21 16.98 6.72 17.13
CA ALA A 21 15.65 6.18 17.41
C ALA A 21 15.49 5.67 18.87
N GLY A 22 16.52 5.00 19.41
CA GLY A 22 16.53 4.55 20.81
C GLY A 22 16.44 5.71 21.82
N PRO A 23 17.31 6.74 21.71
CA PRO A 23 17.22 7.95 22.53
C PRO A 23 15.88 8.69 22.39
N LEU A 24 15.29 8.75 21.19
CA LEU A 24 13.97 9.34 20.99
C LEU A 24 12.88 8.59 21.76
N LEU A 25 12.88 7.26 21.67
CA LEU A 25 11.94 6.43 22.41
C LEU A 25 12.12 6.55 23.91
N ARG A 26 13.37 6.66 24.40
CA ARG A 26 13.67 6.92 25.81
C ARG A 26 13.05 8.23 26.29
N GLU A 27 13.25 9.33 25.56
CA GLU A 27 12.66 10.62 25.94
C GLU A 27 11.13 10.60 25.92
N LEU A 28 10.53 9.88 24.95
CA LEU A 28 9.08 9.70 24.89
C LEU A 28 8.56 8.90 26.10
N LEU A 29 9.23 7.80 26.46
CA LEU A 29 8.88 7.00 27.63
C LEU A 29 9.01 7.81 28.93
N LEU A 30 10.08 8.60 29.07
CA LEU A 30 10.25 9.51 30.21
C LEU A 30 9.12 10.53 30.29
N LEU A 31 8.69 11.08 29.16
CA LEU A 31 7.56 12.01 29.11
C LEU A 31 6.23 11.35 29.50
N MET A 32 6.00 10.11 29.04
CA MET A 32 4.81 9.33 29.38
C MET A 32 4.78 8.97 30.86
N THR A 33 5.87 8.42 31.39
CA THR A 33 5.93 7.98 32.80
C THR A 33 6.06 9.13 33.79
N GLY A 34 6.61 10.28 33.36
CA GLY A 34 6.78 11.48 34.19
C GLY A 34 5.58 12.43 34.18
N SER A 35 4.55 12.18 33.38
CA SER A 35 3.33 12.99 33.39
C SER A 35 2.53 12.73 34.68
N PRO A 36 1.84 13.74 35.27
CA PRO A 36 0.93 13.52 36.40
C PRO A 36 -0.14 12.49 36.02
N GLY A 37 -0.23 11.36 36.74
CA GLY A 37 -1.08 10.22 36.34
C GLY A 37 -0.43 9.22 35.36
N GLY A 38 0.90 9.33 35.14
CA GLY A 38 1.67 8.43 34.30
C GLY A 38 1.18 8.40 32.85
N ILE A 39 1.10 7.19 32.27
CA ILE A 39 0.64 6.97 30.89
C ILE A 39 -0.79 7.50 30.69
N GLY A 40 -1.67 7.35 31.69
CA GLY A 40 -3.03 7.88 31.63
C GLY A 40 -3.05 9.40 31.49
N GLY A 41 -2.26 10.10 32.31
CA GLY A 41 -2.13 11.55 32.22
C GLY A 41 -1.48 12.03 30.92
N PHE A 42 -0.58 11.24 30.32
CA PHE A 42 -0.05 11.51 28.99
C PHE A 42 -1.15 11.43 27.92
N ILE A 43 -1.98 10.37 27.95
CA ILE A 43 -3.13 10.21 27.05
C ILE A 43 -4.11 11.37 27.21
N ASP A 44 -4.36 11.80 28.45
CA ASP A 44 -5.30 12.87 28.74
C ASP A 44 -4.86 14.22 28.15
N LYS A 45 -3.56 14.48 27.99
CA LYS A 45 -3.07 15.66 27.26
C LYS A 45 -3.56 15.71 25.81
N PHE A 46 -3.60 14.57 25.13
CA PHE A 46 -4.13 14.49 23.75
C PHE A 46 -5.64 14.65 23.73
N LYS A 47 -6.35 14.04 24.69
CA LYS A 47 -7.80 14.24 24.84
C LYS A 47 -8.15 15.72 25.06
N SER A 48 -7.43 16.39 25.96
CA SER A 48 -7.60 17.83 26.22
C SER A 48 -7.25 18.72 25.03
N ALA A 49 -6.41 18.24 24.10
CA ALA A 49 -6.10 18.92 22.85
C ALA A 49 -7.14 18.69 21.73
N GLY A 50 -8.24 17.98 22.02
CA GLY A 50 -9.29 17.67 21.05
C GLY A 50 -9.07 16.36 20.28
N LEU A 51 -8.09 15.54 20.65
CA LEU A 51 -7.71 14.29 19.97
C LEU A 51 -8.23 13.06 20.73
N SER A 52 -9.44 13.15 21.29
CA SER A 52 -10.00 12.10 22.15
C SER A 52 -10.27 10.79 21.42
N GLY A 53 -10.64 10.87 20.14
CA GLY A 53 -10.89 9.70 19.30
C GLY A 53 -9.61 8.93 18.99
N GLU A 54 -8.56 9.65 18.59
CA GLU A 54 -7.23 9.11 18.33
C GLU A 54 -6.64 8.51 19.61
N ALA A 55 -6.64 9.28 20.70
CA ALA A 55 -6.03 8.88 21.97
C ALA A 55 -6.69 7.64 22.59
N SER A 56 -8.01 7.50 22.45
CA SER A 56 -8.74 6.31 22.93
C SER A 56 -8.49 5.10 22.03
N GLY A 57 -8.30 5.32 20.73
CA GLY A 57 -8.02 4.28 19.74
C GLY A 57 -6.63 3.64 19.84
N TRP A 58 -5.75 4.15 20.71
CA TRP A 58 -4.42 3.59 20.97
C TRP A 58 -4.42 2.50 22.04
N LEU A 59 -5.41 2.50 22.95
CA LEU A 59 -5.48 1.55 24.05
C LEU A 59 -5.70 0.13 23.51
N GLY A 60 -4.81 -0.80 23.85
CA GLY A 60 -4.87 -2.18 23.32
C GLY A 60 -4.54 -2.31 21.85
N ASN A 61 -4.15 -1.21 21.19
CA ASN A 61 -3.92 -1.17 19.77
C ASN A 61 -2.59 -0.44 19.46
N PRO A 62 -1.47 -1.19 19.36
CA PRO A 62 -0.18 -0.61 18.99
C PRO A 62 -0.15 -0.08 17.55
N TYR A 63 -1.27 -0.14 16.82
CA TYR A 63 -1.41 0.40 15.47
C TYR A 63 -2.48 1.48 15.36
N GLY A 64 -2.85 2.08 16.49
CA GLY A 64 -3.79 3.19 16.52
C GLY A 64 -3.31 4.40 15.69
N THR A 65 -4.25 5.29 15.36
CA THR A 65 -4.06 6.40 14.42
C THR A 65 -2.83 7.24 14.75
N ALA A 66 -1.91 7.35 13.78
CA ALA A 66 -0.74 8.23 13.89
C ALA A 66 -1.15 9.70 13.85
N LEU A 67 -0.39 10.54 14.54
CA LEU A 67 -0.65 11.97 14.62
C LEU A 67 0.21 12.76 13.63
N SER A 68 -0.34 13.87 13.13
CA SER A 68 0.45 14.88 12.42
C SER A 68 1.39 15.61 13.37
N SER A 69 2.45 16.21 12.83
CA SER A 69 3.36 17.08 13.59
C SER A 69 2.62 18.21 14.32
N SER A 70 1.60 18.81 13.68
CA SER A 70 0.79 19.87 14.29
C SER A 70 -0.05 19.37 15.46
N GLN A 71 -0.63 18.18 15.35
CA GLN A 71 -1.41 17.55 16.44
C GLN A 71 -0.50 17.20 17.63
N VAL A 72 0.72 16.73 17.38
CA VAL A 72 1.72 16.47 18.42
C VAL A 72 2.13 17.75 19.13
N GLU A 73 2.39 18.82 18.39
CA GLU A 73 2.76 20.12 18.95
C GLU A 73 1.60 20.77 19.71
N GLN A 74 0.37 20.60 19.24
CA GLN A 74 -0.84 21.07 19.92
C GLN A 74 -1.05 20.36 21.26
N ALA A 75 -0.80 19.05 21.33
CA ALA A 75 -1.00 18.25 22.54
C ALA A 75 0.16 18.32 23.55
N LEU A 76 1.41 18.28 23.07
CA LEU A 76 2.60 18.26 23.92
C LEU A 76 3.20 19.65 24.17
N GLY A 77 2.86 20.61 23.32
CA GLY A 77 3.46 21.94 23.29
C GLY A 77 4.79 21.95 22.53
N GLY A 78 4.97 22.94 21.64
CA GLY A 78 6.20 23.09 20.83
C GLY A 78 7.50 23.12 21.66
N LYS A 79 7.48 23.75 22.84
CA LYS A 79 8.65 23.78 23.75
C LYS A 79 9.08 22.38 24.22
N THR A 80 8.13 21.50 24.48
CA THR A 80 8.39 20.11 24.90
C THR A 80 9.03 19.33 23.76
N VAL A 81 8.45 19.45 22.56
CA VAL A 81 8.96 18.82 21.33
C VAL A 81 10.38 19.31 21.04
N ASP A 82 10.63 20.61 21.11
CA ASP A 82 11.96 21.20 20.89
C ASP A 82 12.98 20.73 21.92
N THR A 83 12.56 20.52 23.17
CA THR A 83 13.44 20.01 24.23
C THR A 83 13.86 18.57 23.94
N ILE A 84 12.92 17.72 23.52
CA ILE A 84 13.20 16.34 23.10
C ILE A 84 14.12 16.35 21.86
N ALA A 85 13.79 17.18 20.86
CA ALA A 85 14.57 17.31 19.64
C ALA A 85 16.03 17.69 19.95
N LYS A 86 16.27 18.67 20.82
CA LYS A 86 17.62 19.08 21.25
C LYS A 86 18.38 17.96 21.96
N LYS A 87 17.74 17.23 22.87
CA LYS A 87 18.37 16.12 23.61
C LYS A 87 18.78 14.95 22.71
N VAL A 88 18.00 14.69 21.65
CA VAL A 88 18.24 13.59 20.71
C VAL A 88 19.11 14.02 19.52
N GLY A 89 19.28 15.34 19.30
CA GLY A 89 19.99 15.89 18.14
C GLY A 89 19.16 15.81 16.85
N LEU A 90 17.86 16.12 16.94
CA LEU A 90 16.90 16.18 15.83
C LEU A 90 16.39 17.62 15.64
N THR A 91 15.78 17.89 14.48
CA THR A 91 14.98 19.10 14.28
C THR A 91 13.62 18.94 14.97
N GLY A 92 12.97 20.05 15.34
CA GLY A 92 11.62 20.03 15.93
C GLY A 92 10.62 19.28 15.04
N ALA A 93 10.66 19.50 13.72
CA ALA A 93 9.81 18.82 12.75
C ALA A 93 10.07 17.31 12.66
N ALA A 94 11.34 16.87 12.71
CA ALA A 94 11.68 15.44 12.71
C ALA A 94 11.23 14.78 14.02
N ALA A 95 11.39 15.47 15.16
CA ALA A 95 10.93 14.99 16.45
C ALA A 95 9.40 14.89 16.52
N SER A 96 8.66 15.92 16.09
CA SER A 96 7.19 15.88 16.10
C SER A 96 6.63 14.80 15.18
N ALA A 97 7.19 14.63 13.98
CA ALA A 97 6.77 13.57 13.06
C ALA A 97 7.03 12.17 13.63
N ALA A 98 8.22 11.95 14.21
CA ALA A 98 8.57 10.66 14.80
C ALA A 98 7.79 10.36 16.09
N ILE A 99 7.53 11.37 16.93
CA ILE A 99 6.68 11.23 18.13
C ILE A 99 5.23 10.90 17.76
N GLY A 100 4.69 11.55 16.72
CA GLY A 100 3.32 11.28 16.25
C GLY A 100 3.13 9.86 15.74
N TYR A 101 4.21 9.23 15.30
CA TYR A 101 4.23 7.81 14.94
C TYR A 101 4.48 6.88 16.13
N LEU A 102 5.36 7.26 17.05
CA LEU A 102 5.77 6.44 18.19
C LEU A 102 4.69 6.35 19.28
N ALA A 103 4.01 7.46 19.59
CA ALA A 103 3.11 7.53 20.74
C ALA A 103 1.99 6.47 20.72
N PRO A 104 1.26 6.26 19.60
CA PRO A 104 0.24 5.20 19.51
C PRO A 104 0.82 3.80 19.74
N LYS A 105 1.99 3.53 19.15
CA LYS A 105 2.67 2.22 19.21
C LYS A 105 3.07 1.86 20.64
N VAL A 106 3.72 2.81 21.31
CA VAL A 106 4.17 2.63 22.68
C VAL A 106 2.96 2.47 23.61
N ILE A 107 1.92 3.28 23.45
CA ILE A 107 0.72 3.19 24.28
C ILE A 107 0.01 1.86 24.10
N GLY A 108 -0.23 1.42 22.86
CA GLY A 108 -0.86 0.13 22.62
C GLY A 108 -0.03 -1.05 23.12
N GLN A 109 1.30 -0.98 23.02
CA GLN A 109 2.20 -1.99 23.57
C GLN A 109 2.17 -2.05 25.09
N LEU A 110 1.96 -0.91 25.76
CA LEU A 110 1.90 -0.80 27.22
C LEU A 110 0.50 -1.03 27.79
N THR A 111 -0.52 -1.13 26.94
CA THR A 111 -1.92 -1.33 27.34
C THR A 111 -2.57 -2.51 26.61
N PRO A 112 -1.97 -3.72 26.63
CA PRO A 112 -2.45 -4.86 25.82
C PRO A 112 -3.92 -5.22 26.09
N ASP A 113 -4.42 -4.98 27.30
CA ASP A 113 -5.81 -5.25 27.70
C ASP A 113 -6.78 -4.10 27.39
N GLY A 114 -6.35 -3.08 26.64
CA GLY A 114 -7.18 -1.90 26.35
C GLY A 114 -7.35 -0.95 27.53
N VAL A 115 -6.64 -1.17 28.64
CA VAL A 115 -6.67 -0.34 29.84
C VAL A 115 -5.26 0.05 30.29
N VAL A 116 -5.12 1.21 30.91
CA VAL A 116 -3.86 1.66 31.51
C VAL A 116 -3.65 0.88 32.80
N GLY A 117 -2.62 0.03 32.83
CA GLY A 117 -2.27 -0.79 34.01
C GLY A 117 -1.78 0.06 35.19
N PRO A 118 -1.86 -0.48 36.43
CA PRO A 118 -1.35 0.21 37.61
C PRO A 118 0.19 0.19 37.61
N GLY A 119 0.80 1.35 37.37
CA GLY A 119 2.25 1.54 37.47
C GLY A 119 3.02 1.39 36.15
N ILE A 120 4.35 1.52 36.24
CA ILE A 120 5.27 1.43 35.10
C ILE A 120 5.68 -0.03 34.90
N PRO A 121 5.46 -0.64 33.73
CA PRO A 121 5.91 -2.00 33.46
C PRO A 121 7.42 -2.19 33.64
N SER A 122 7.84 -3.37 34.12
CA SER A 122 9.26 -3.68 34.36
C SER A 122 10.11 -3.49 33.09
N SER A 123 9.57 -3.87 31.93
CA SER A 123 10.18 -3.66 30.61
C SER A 123 10.54 -2.19 30.32
N VAL A 124 9.68 -1.24 30.73
CA VAL A 124 9.96 0.20 30.62
C VAL A 124 11.08 0.58 31.56
N SER A 125 11.02 0.12 32.81
CA SER A 125 12.06 0.44 33.80
C SER A 125 13.43 -0.13 33.41
N ASP A 126 13.47 -1.32 32.81
CA ASP A 126 14.70 -1.98 32.36
C ASP A 126 15.27 -1.32 31.10
N PHE A 127 14.40 -0.89 30.18
CA PHE A 127 14.79 -0.09 29.03
C PHE A 127 15.38 1.27 29.43
N LEU A 128 14.73 1.97 30.36
CA LEU A 128 15.20 3.27 30.86
C LEU A 128 16.55 3.13 31.61
N ARG A 129 16.80 2.02 32.30
CA ARG A 129 18.09 1.73 32.95
C ARG A 129 19.18 1.36 31.94
N SER A 130 18.92 0.41 31.05
CA SER A 130 19.90 -0.12 30.08
C SER A 130 20.38 0.94 29.08
N SER A 131 19.48 1.81 28.61
CA SER A 131 19.84 2.93 27.72
C SER A 131 20.73 4.00 28.37
N THR A 132 20.98 3.93 29.68
CA THR A 132 21.89 4.83 30.41
C THR A 132 23.33 4.32 30.43
N GLN A 133 23.55 3.03 30.10
CA GLN A 133 24.89 2.40 30.10
C GLN A 133 25.52 2.30 28.70
N ALA A 134 24.78 2.61 27.63
CA ALA A 134 25.26 2.55 26.23
C ALA A 134 26.18 3.71 25.81
N GLY A 135 26.83 4.38 26.76
CA GLY A 135 27.81 5.45 26.54
C GLY A 135 29.27 4.99 26.50
N THR A 136 29.55 3.69 26.62
CA THR A 136 30.92 3.16 26.47
C THR A 136 31.06 2.37 25.18
N VAL A 137 31.84 2.95 24.27
CA VAL A 137 32.34 2.37 23.03
C VAL A 137 32.93 0.97 23.31
N ARG A 138 32.45 -0.04 22.60
CA ARG A 138 33.14 -1.34 22.48
C ARG A 138 33.63 -1.48 21.04
N PRO A 139 34.95 -1.54 20.78
CA PRO A 139 35.47 -1.83 19.46
C PRO A 139 35.48 -3.36 19.27
N GLU A 140 34.81 -3.87 18.24
CA GLU A 140 34.95 -5.27 17.82
C GLU A 140 34.94 -5.29 16.28
N GLN A 141 36.15 -5.18 15.72
CA GLN A 141 36.98 -6.28 15.23
C GLN A 141 36.60 -6.70 13.81
N THR A 142 37.40 -6.18 12.88
CA THR A 142 37.55 -6.63 11.51
C THR A 142 38.02 -8.08 11.46
N MET A 143 37.23 -8.95 10.84
CA MET A 143 37.69 -10.27 10.36
C MET A 143 37.96 -10.17 8.85
N PRO A 144 39.15 -10.57 8.36
CA PRO A 144 39.44 -10.59 6.93
C PRO A 144 38.88 -11.85 6.26
N TYR A 145 38.32 -11.60 5.08
CA TYR A 145 38.06 -12.46 3.93
C TYR A 145 38.63 -13.89 3.97
N GLY A 146 37.75 -14.89 4.00
CA GLY A 146 38.05 -16.29 3.69
C GLY A 146 37.32 -16.71 2.42
N ALA A 147 38.08 -16.90 1.34
CA ALA A 147 37.60 -17.45 0.08
C ALA A 147 37.22 -18.93 0.25
N GLY A 148 35.97 -19.28 -0.08
CA GLY A 148 35.48 -20.65 -0.18
C GLY A 148 34.78 -20.83 -1.52
N ALA A 149 35.44 -21.57 -2.42
CA ALA A 149 34.97 -21.84 -3.77
C ALA A 149 33.86 -22.92 -3.80
N ALA A 150 32.92 -22.69 -4.73
CA ALA A 150 32.16 -23.66 -5.53
C ALA A 150 31.26 -24.70 -4.82
N ARG A 151 29.97 -24.65 -5.16
CA ARG A 151 29.38 -25.67 -6.06
C ARG A 151 28.08 -25.18 -6.69
N ALA A 152 28.11 -25.09 -8.01
CA ALA A 152 26.94 -25.02 -8.85
C ALA A 152 26.22 -26.38 -8.84
N SER A 153 24.90 -26.35 -8.72
CA SER A 153 24.03 -27.45 -9.13
C SER A 153 23.02 -26.89 -10.13
N ALA A 154 23.16 -27.31 -11.37
CA ALA A 154 22.26 -26.99 -12.48
C ALA A 154 21.26 -28.13 -12.71
N GLY A 155 20.01 -27.74 -12.99
CA GLY A 155 19.04 -28.44 -13.84
C GLY A 155 17.89 -29.18 -13.13
N PRO A 156 16.77 -29.51 -13.82
CA PRO A 156 16.28 -29.03 -15.13
C PRO A 156 14.78 -28.62 -15.12
N GLY A 157 14.28 -28.02 -16.22
CA GLY A 157 12.84 -28.08 -16.56
C GLY A 157 12.14 -26.75 -16.86
N ARG A 158 12.18 -26.35 -18.13
CA ARG A 158 11.29 -25.33 -18.76
C ARG A 158 9.85 -25.87 -18.86
N TRP A 159 8.96 -25.12 -19.52
CA TRP A 159 7.50 -25.33 -19.71
C TRP A 159 6.71 -24.86 -18.45
N ILE A 160 6.02 -23.72 -18.41
CA ILE A 160 4.99 -23.20 -19.33
C ILE A 160 5.00 -21.66 -19.28
N ALA A 161 5.46 -21.03 -20.36
CA ALA A 161 5.05 -19.70 -20.79
C ALA A 161 4.77 -19.88 -22.28
N PRO A 162 3.50 -20.06 -22.67
CA PRO A 162 2.72 -18.91 -23.13
C PRO A 162 1.20 -19.08 -22.89
N LEU A 163 0.59 -18.34 -21.95
CA LEU A 163 -0.88 -18.32 -21.80
C LEU A 163 -1.46 -16.98 -21.31
N LEU A 164 -0.76 -15.88 -21.55
CA LEU A 164 -1.26 -14.52 -21.24
C LEU A 164 -1.30 -13.59 -22.48
N ALA A 165 -1.14 -14.15 -23.68
CA ALA A 165 -1.17 -13.42 -24.95
C ALA A 165 -2.58 -13.29 -25.58
N LEU A 166 -3.65 -13.74 -24.91
CA LEU A 166 -5.02 -13.77 -25.48
C LEU A 166 -6.11 -13.15 -24.59
N LEU A 167 -5.76 -12.16 -23.76
CA LEU A 167 -6.75 -11.31 -23.08
C LEU A 167 -6.48 -9.80 -23.28
N ALA A 168 -5.83 -9.45 -24.39
CA ALA A 168 -5.55 -8.06 -24.76
C ALA A 168 -6.37 -7.56 -25.98
N LEU A 169 -7.32 -8.34 -26.52
CA LEU A 169 -8.06 -7.98 -27.74
C LEU A 169 -9.60 -8.09 -27.67
N GLY A 170 -10.21 -8.41 -26.51
CA GLY A 170 -11.67 -8.63 -26.41
C GLY A 170 -12.49 -7.51 -25.75
N GLY A 171 -11.88 -6.55 -25.07
CA GLY A 171 -12.60 -5.68 -24.12
C GLY A 171 -13.14 -4.35 -24.66
N ILE A 172 -12.79 -3.95 -25.88
CA ILE A 172 -13.05 -2.57 -26.35
C ILE A 172 -14.25 -2.50 -27.31
N GLY A 173 -14.72 -3.64 -27.85
CA GLY A 173 -15.78 -3.67 -28.87
C GLY A 173 -17.22 -3.74 -28.38
N TRP A 174 -17.49 -4.04 -27.10
CA TRP A 174 -18.85 -4.39 -26.66
C TRP A 174 -19.53 -3.41 -25.70
N TYR A 175 -18.92 -2.25 -25.43
CA TYR A 175 -19.53 -1.25 -24.53
C TYR A 175 -20.31 -0.13 -25.26
N PHE A 176 -20.42 -0.15 -26.60
CA PHE A 176 -21.14 0.89 -27.35
C PHE A 176 -22.14 0.34 -28.36
N LEU A 177 -22.96 -0.64 -27.98
CA LEU A 177 -24.16 -0.99 -28.75
C LEU A 177 -25.35 -1.27 -27.82
N GLY A 178 -25.76 -0.25 -27.06
CA GLY A 178 -26.85 -0.38 -26.08
C GLY A 178 -27.84 0.77 -25.98
N ASN A 179 -27.68 1.89 -26.69
CA ASN A 179 -28.62 3.02 -26.59
C ASN A 179 -29.10 3.46 -27.99
N GLN A 180 -30.09 2.76 -28.54
CA GLN A 180 -30.92 3.24 -29.64
C GLN A 180 -32.28 3.71 -29.09
N THR A 181 -32.53 5.00 -29.30
CA THR A 181 -33.82 5.69 -29.52
C THR A 181 -34.97 5.50 -28.51
N ARG A 182 -35.24 6.56 -27.74
CA ARG A 182 -36.61 6.98 -27.43
C ARG A 182 -36.84 8.41 -27.95
N ALA A 183 -37.91 8.57 -28.72
CA ALA A 183 -38.42 9.84 -29.25
C ALA A 183 -38.98 10.74 -28.11
N PRO A 184 -39.12 12.07 -28.34
CA PRO A 184 -39.26 13.05 -27.26
C PRO A 184 -40.72 13.22 -26.81
N VAL A 185 -40.92 13.44 -25.51
CA VAL A 185 -42.15 14.05 -24.97
C VAL A 185 -41.83 15.51 -24.68
N ALA A 186 -42.60 16.40 -25.29
CA ALA A 186 -42.47 17.84 -25.14
C ALA A 186 -42.84 18.30 -23.73
N ILE A 187 -41.99 19.10 -23.10
CA ILE A 187 -42.36 19.96 -21.98
C ILE A 187 -41.69 21.32 -22.13
N THR A 188 -42.50 22.32 -21.86
CA THR A 188 -42.35 23.76 -22.00
C THR A 188 -41.15 24.33 -21.23
N SER A 189 -40.52 25.33 -21.85
CA SER A 189 -39.32 26.04 -21.41
C SER A 189 -39.52 26.84 -20.11
N ALA A 190 -38.77 26.48 -19.07
CA ALA A 190 -38.42 27.36 -17.95
C ALA A 190 -37.07 28.05 -18.25
N PRO A 191 -36.81 29.26 -17.73
CA PRO A 191 -35.59 30.01 -18.02
C PRO A 191 -34.37 29.25 -17.49
N VAL A 192 -33.39 29.03 -18.37
CA VAL A 192 -32.13 28.36 -18.06
C VAL A 192 -31.25 29.24 -17.18
N THR A 193 -31.19 28.92 -15.89
CA THR A 193 -30.00 29.22 -15.09
C THR A 193 -28.89 28.30 -15.60
N THR A 194 -27.94 28.84 -16.35
CA THR A 194 -26.76 28.11 -16.83
C THR A 194 -25.98 27.58 -15.62
N THR A 195 -26.18 26.31 -15.28
CA THR A 195 -25.25 25.57 -14.42
C THR A 195 -23.90 25.53 -15.15
N PRO A 196 -22.79 26.00 -14.55
CA PRO A 196 -21.48 25.91 -15.21
C PRO A 196 -21.19 24.44 -15.53
N ALA A 197 -20.89 24.16 -16.81
CA ALA A 197 -20.55 22.83 -17.28
C ALA A 197 -19.40 22.26 -16.42
N SER A 198 -19.61 21.07 -15.86
CA SER A 198 -18.55 20.36 -15.12
C SER A 198 -17.41 20.04 -16.08
N VAL A 199 -16.27 20.70 -15.92
CA VAL A 199 -15.05 20.43 -16.70
C VAL A 199 -14.51 19.05 -16.30
N VAL A 200 -14.54 18.10 -17.23
CA VAL A 200 -13.90 16.79 -17.05
C VAL A 200 -12.39 17.00 -17.20
N PRO A 201 -11.50 16.46 -16.34
CA PRO A 201 -10.06 16.63 -16.52
C PRO A 201 -9.60 15.91 -17.81
N SER A 202 -8.70 16.55 -18.55
CA SER A 202 -8.03 15.91 -19.68
C SER A 202 -7.07 14.85 -19.16
N ARG A 203 -7.17 13.63 -19.69
CA ARG A 203 -6.43 12.47 -19.18
C ARG A 203 -5.76 11.71 -20.30
N LEU A 204 -4.51 11.30 -20.09
CA LEU A 204 -3.77 10.42 -20.99
C LEU A 204 -3.05 9.37 -20.15
N ALA A 205 -3.45 8.11 -20.28
CA ALA A 205 -2.78 6.96 -19.71
C ALA A 205 -1.95 6.27 -20.79
N ILE A 206 -0.70 5.94 -20.46
CA ILE A 206 0.26 5.27 -21.33
C ILE A 206 0.88 4.11 -20.54
N SER A 207 0.98 2.94 -21.14
CA SER A 207 1.63 1.77 -20.57
C SER A 207 2.54 1.14 -21.61
N ASN A 208 3.80 0.89 -21.26
CA ASN A 208 4.76 0.18 -22.10
C ASN A 208 4.96 -1.24 -21.56
N ASP A 209 4.40 -2.24 -22.24
CA ASP A 209 4.62 -3.64 -21.92
C ASP A 209 5.62 -4.25 -22.91
N ASN A 210 6.88 -4.34 -22.48
CA ASN A 210 7.97 -4.97 -23.24
C ASN A 210 8.11 -4.45 -24.69
N GLY A 211 7.92 -3.14 -24.89
CA GLY A 211 8.04 -2.49 -26.20
C GLY A 211 6.72 -2.31 -26.96
N VAL A 212 5.61 -2.86 -26.46
CA VAL A 212 4.26 -2.56 -26.97
C VAL A 212 3.64 -1.49 -26.09
N VAL A 213 3.34 -0.34 -26.69
CA VAL A 213 2.75 0.81 -26.01
C VAL A 213 1.23 0.79 -26.16
N THR A 214 0.53 0.72 -25.03
CA THR A 214 -0.91 0.93 -24.98
C THR A 214 -1.24 2.31 -24.43
N PHE A 215 -2.25 2.98 -25.01
CA PHE A 215 -2.66 4.30 -24.57
C PHE A 215 -4.18 4.48 -24.59
N SER A 216 -4.70 5.27 -23.66
CA SER A 216 -6.11 5.66 -23.63
C SER A 216 -6.32 6.96 -22.87
N GLY A 217 -7.43 7.65 -23.11
CA GLY A 217 -7.64 8.96 -22.51
C GLY A 217 -8.79 9.76 -23.10
N THR A 218 -8.94 10.97 -22.56
CA THR A 218 -9.95 11.95 -22.98
C THR A 218 -9.29 13.30 -23.19
N VAL A 219 -9.54 13.93 -24.34
CA VAL A 219 -9.03 15.26 -24.71
C VAL A 219 -10.14 16.15 -25.25
N ARG A 220 -9.91 17.46 -25.24
CA ARG A 220 -10.93 18.45 -25.63
C ARG A 220 -11.30 18.38 -27.11
N ASP A 221 -10.33 18.19 -27.99
CA ASP A 221 -10.50 18.37 -29.42
C ASP A 221 -9.73 17.34 -30.27
N GLN A 222 -10.11 17.29 -31.56
CA GLN A 222 -9.51 16.35 -32.51
C GLN A 222 -8.04 16.66 -32.79
N ALA A 223 -7.62 17.93 -32.69
CA ALA A 223 -6.23 18.32 -32.92
C ALA A 223 -5.30 17.74 -31.84
N ALA A 224 -5.73 17.79 -30.57
CA ALA A 224 -5.02 17.18 -29.45
C ALA A 224 -4.92 15.65 -29.62
N ARG A 225 -6.02 15.00 -30.03
CA ARG A 225 -6.03 13.56 -30.32
C ARG A 225 -4.99 13.19 -31.38
N THR A 226 -4.99 13.89 -32.52
CA THR A 226 -4.03 13.64 -33.60
C THR A 226 -2.59 13.84 -33.14
N SER A 227 -2.31 14.94 -32.43
CA SER A 227 -0.96 15.25 -31.92
C SER A 227 -0.42 14.18 -30.97
N ILE A 228 -1.26 13.61 -30.11
CA ILE A 228 -0.89 12.50 -29.21
C ILE A 228 -0.51 11.25 -30.01
N ILE A 229 -1.37 10.87 -30.97
CA ILE A 229 -1.16 9.68 -31.79
C ILE A 229 0.12 9.82 -32.63
N ASP A 230 0.34 10.98 -33.24
CA ASP A 230 1.54 11.27 -34.03
C ASP A 230 2.81 11.25 -33.17
N SER A 231 2.73 11.77 -31.95
CA SER A 231 3.84 11.74 -31.00
C SER A 231 4.17 10.30 -30.57
N LEU A 232 3.17 9.49 -30.25
CA LEU A 232 3.37 8.08 -29.89
C LEU A 232 3.94 7.27 -31.05
N ASN A 233 3.35 7.41 -32.24
CA ASN A 233 3.83 6.72 -33.45
C ASN A 233 5.23 7.16 -33.83
N GLY A 234 5.57 8.44 -33.66
CA GLY A 234 6.90 8.98 -33.95
C GLY A 234 7.99 8.45 -33.03
N VAL A 235 7.67 8.14 -31.77
CA VAL A 235 8.66 7.70 -30.76
C VAL A 235 8.79 6.17 -30.70
N PHE A 236 7.69 5.44 -30.85
CA PHE A 236 7.62 3.98 -30.66
C PHE A 236 7.40 3.19 -31.96
N GLY A 237 7.00 3.87 -33.05
CA GLY A 237 6.63 3.24 -34.31
C GLY A 237 5.16 2.79 -34.33
N SER A 238 4.50 2.96 -35.48
CA SER A 238 3.06 2.68 -35.67
C SER A 238 2.65 1.24 -35.40
N ASN A 239 3.58 0.29 -35.52
CA ASN A 239 3.30 -1.14 -35.30
C ASN A 239 3.31 -1.53 -33.82
N ALA A 240 3.90 -0.71 -32.96
CA ALA A 240 4.08 -0.97 -31.54
C ALA A 240 3.07 -0.22 -30.65
N VAL A 241 2.27 0.68 -31.23
CA VAL A 241 1.33 1.55 -30.51
C VAL A 241 -0.10 1.06 -30.71
N LYS A 242 -0.85 0.86 -29.62
CA LYS A 242 -2.24 0.36 -29.64
C LYS A 242 -3.13 1.14 -28.67
N GLY A 243 -4.23 1.70 -29.15
CA GLY A 243 -5.11 2.47 -28.28
C GLY A 243 -5.92 3.51 -29.02
N ASP A 244 -6.74 4.26 -28.27
CA ASP A 244 -7.50 5.37 -28.79
C ASP A 244 -7.75 6.44 -27.72
N ILE A 245 -8.02 7.66 -28.16
CA ILE A 245 -8.35 8.81 -27.34
C ILE A 245 -9.76 9.27 -27.68
N VAL A 246 -10.57 9.44 -26.64
CA VAL A 246 -11.92 10.01 -26.76
C VAL A 246 -11.84 11.53 -26.82
N VAL A 247 -12.61 12.13 -27.71
CA VAL A 247 -12.75 13.59 -27.79
C VAL A 247 -14.03 13.99 -27.05
N ASP A 248 -13.87 14.74 -25.97
CA ASP A 248 -14.96 15.33 -25.19
C ASP A 248 -14.79 16.85 -25.15
N PRO A 249 -15.69 17.65 -25.76
CA PRO A 249 -15.63 19.10 -25.75
C PRO A 249 -15.58 19.73 -24.34
N ASN A 250 -16.07 19.02 -23.33
CA ASN A 250 -16.06 19.46 -21.92
C ASN A 250 -14.75 19.13 -21.19
N ALA A 251 -13.83 18.40 -21.82
CA ALA A 251 -12.54 18.09 -21.22
C ALA A 251 -11.70 19.35 -21.02
N ALA A 252 -10.88 19.39 -19.96
CA ALA A 252 -9.98 20.50 -19.63
C ALA A 252 -8.84 20.66 -20.67
N SER A 253 -8.05 21.73 -20.56
CA SER A 253 -6.87 21.93 -21.44
C SER A 253 -5.82 20.85 -21.19
N THR A 254 -4.96 20.58 -22.17
CA THR A 254 -3.90 19.57 -22.11
C THR A 254 -2.52 20.26 -21.99
N PRO A 255 -2.15 20.78 -20.81
CA PRO A 255 -0.92 21.57 -20.65
C PRO A 255 0.36 20.77 -20.93
N TRP A 256 0.30 19.45 -20.80
CA TRP A 256 1.41 18.53 -21.09
C TRP A 256 1.61 18.25 -22.59
N LEU A 257 0.65 18.58 -23.46
CA LEU A 257 0.68 18.15 -24.87
C LEU A 257 1.90 18.70 -25.63
N ALA A 258 2.28 19.96 -25.38
CA ALA A 258 3.39 20.60 -26.06
C ALA A 258 4.74 19.90 -25.82
N ASN A 259 4.92 19.29 -24.65
CA ASN A 259 6.15 18.63 -24.23
C ASN A 259 6.03 17.09 -24.26
N LEU A 260 4.88 16.56 -24.69
CA LEU A 260 4.59 15.12 -24.65
C LEU A 260 5.62 14.33 -25.46
N ARG A 261 5.93 14.75 -26.70
CA ARG A 261 6.86 14.02 -27.56
C ARG A 261 8.24 13.84 -26.92
N SER A 262 8.77 14.91 -26.33
CA SER A 262 10.06 14.87 -25.63
C SER A 262 10.02 13.98 -24.38
N ALA A 263 8.89 13.97 -23.68
CA ALA A 263 8.69 13.09 -22.52
C ALA A 263 8.59 11.61 -22.92
N LEU A 264 7.94 11.31 -24.03
CA LEU A 264 7.76 9.94 -24.54
C LEU A 264 9.09 9.24 -24.87
N GLU A 265 10.13 9.99 -25.24
CA GLU A 265 11.48 9.41 -25.46
C GLU A 265 12.02 8.70 -24.21
N GLN A 266 11.64 9.19 -23.03
CA GLN A 266 12.01 8.59 -21.75
C GLN A 266 11.15 7.37 -21.38
N PHE A 267 10.08 7.11 -22.13
CA PHE A 267 9.08 6.07 -21.83
C PHE A 267 9.36 4.73 -22.52
N LYS A 268 10.53 4.60 -23.16
CA LYS A 268 11.00 3.36 -23.82
C LYS A 268 11.34 2.23 -22.84
N MET A 269 11.33 2.49 -21.54
CA MET A 269 11.60 1.49 -20.52
C MET A 269 10.48 0.45 -20.42
N PRO A 270 10.81 -0.85 -20.48
CA PRO A 270 9.83 -1.92 -20.30
C PRO A 270 9.13 -1.84 -18.94
N GLY A 271 7.81 -1.97 -18.97
CA GLY A 271 6.98 -1.99 -17.78
C GLY A 271 6.69 -0.61 -17.19
N LEU A 272 7.08 0.49 -17.83
CA LEU A 272 6.71 1.84 -17.39
C LEU A 272 5.24 2.13 -17.66
N GLN A 273 4.57 2.72 -16.67
CA GLN A 273 3.23 3.29 -16.83
C GLN A 273 3.25 4.77 -16.47
N ALA A 274 2.46 5.57 -17.17
CA ALA A 274 2.35 6.98 -16.92
C ALA A 274 0.91 7.45 -17.12
N VAL A 275 0.42 8.29 -16.21
CA VAL A 275 -0.91 8.88 -16.28
C VAL A 275 -0.79 10.38 -16.13
N PHE A 276 -1.07 11.11 -17.21
CA PHE A 276 -1.32 12.53 -17.20
C PHE A 276 -2.79 12.75 -16.82
N ASP A 277 -3.05 13.53 -15.78
CA ASP A 277 -4.39 13.86 -15.28
C ASP A 277 -4.44 15.36 -14.99
N GLY A 278 -5.00 16.12 -15.93
CA GLY A 278 -4.98 17.58 -15.92
C GLY A 278 -3.55 18.11 -15.82
N ASN A 279 -3.22 18.70 -14.67
CA ASN A 279 -1.89 19.25 -14.37
C ASN A 279 -0.97 18.28 -13.62
N SER A 280 -1.39 17.04 -13.37
CA SER A 280 -0.60 16.05 -12.64
C SER A 280 -0.05 14.98 -13.58
N LEU A 281 1.19 14.55 -13.34
CA LEU A 281 1.78 13.35 -13.94
C LEU A 281 2.10 12.33 -12.85
N ASN A 282 1.52 11.15 -13.00
CA ASN A 282 1.74 9.98 -12.16
C ASN A 282 2.59 8.96 -12.94
N LEU A 283 3.65 8.44 -12.32
CA LEU A 283 4.50 7.40 -12.91
C LEU A 283 4.36 6.11 -12.09
N GLY A 284 4.18 4.98 -12.78
CA GLY A 284 3.94 3.68 -12.20
C GLY A 284 4.62 2.54 -12.97
N GLY A 285 4.14 1.31 -12.76
CA GLY A 285 4.63 0.12 -13.45
C GLY A 285 5.77 -0.63 -12.76
N THR A 286 6.49 -1.50 -13.48
CA THR A 286 7.52 -2.41 -12.94
C THR A 286 8.95 -1.83 -12.91
N VAL A 287 9.15 -0.56 -13.29
CA VAL A 287 10.46 0.12 -13.32
C VAL A 287 11.14 0.20 -11.95
N GLY A 288 12.47 0.02 -11.89
CA GLY A 288 13.27 0.13 -10.67
C GLY A 288 13.40 1.58 -10.16
N ASP A 289 13.65 1.75 -8.86
CA ASP A 289 13.63 3.07 -8.21
C ASP A 289 14.66 4.06 -8.75
N ALA A 290 15.90 3.61 -8.98
CA ALA A 290 16.94 4.46 -9.55
C ALA A 290 16.60 4.96 -10.96
N ASP A 291 15.98 4.12 -11.78
CA ASP A 291 15.56 4.50 -13.14
C ASP A 291 14.32 5.39 -13.12
N ARG A 292 13.43 5.18 -12.15
CA ARG A 292 12.30 6.09 -11.88
C ARG A 292 12.79 7.46 -11.41
N ASP A 293 13.79 7.56 -10.55
CA ASP A 293 14.33 8.84 -10.07
C ASP A 293 15.00 9.63 -11.21
N ARG A 294 15.74 8.92 -12.07
CA ARG A 294 16.31 9.49 -13.30
C ARG A 294 15.22 9.96 -14.26
N LEU A 295 14.17 9.16 -14.43
CA LEU A 295 13.01 9.52 -15.23
C LEU A 295 12.30 10.75 -14.66
N LEU A 296 12.05 10.79 -13.35
CA LEU A 296 11.40 11.89 -12.68
C LEU A 296 12.22 13.18 -12.81
N THR A 297 13.54 13.09 -12.68
CA THR A 297 14.46 14.21 -12.91
C THR A 297 14.38 14.71 -14.35
N SER A 298 14.42 13.80 -15.32
CA SER A 298 14.33 14.13 -16.75
C SER A 298 12.99 14.76 -17.11
N LEU A 299 11.89 14.24 -16.56
CA LEU A 299 10.56 14.78 -16.80
C LEU A 299 10.35 16.12 -16.08
N LYS A 300 10.88 16.30 -14.85
CA LYS A 300 10.90 17.60 -14.18
C LYS A 300 11.64 18.65 -14.99
N SER A 301 12.73 18.28 -15.66
CA SER A 301 13.41 19.17 -16.61
C SER A 301 12.57 19.46 -17.85
N THR A 302 11.77 18.49 -18.32
CA THR A 302 10.96 18.61 -19.54
C THR A 302 9.67 19.41 -19.33
N PHE A 303 9.03 19.29 -18.17
CA PHE A 303 7.76 19.96 -17.84
C PHE A 303 7.88 21.05 -16.76
N GLY A 304 9.08 21.33 -16.25
CA GLY A 304 9.29 22.27 -15.14
C GLY A 304 8.80 23.69 -15.39
N SER A 305 8.74 24.11 -16.66
CA SER A 305 8.18 25.39 -17.10
C SER A 305 6.66 25.32 -17.40
N SER A 306 6.05 24.14 -17.44
CA SER A 306 4.64 23.91 -17.78
C SER A 306 3.69 23.89 -16.56
N GLY A 307 4.22 24.01 -15.34
CA GLY A 307 3.42 23.96 -14.12
C GLY A 307 2.80 22.57 -13.84
N LEU A 308 3.38 21.52 -14.42
CA LEU A 308 2.95 20.14 -14.19
C LEU A 308 3.43 19.69 -12.81
N THR A 309 2.53 19.22 -11.95
CA THR A 309 2.88 18.61 -10.68
C THR A 309 3.26 17.16 -10.91
N PHE A 310 4.38 16.77 -10.33
CA PHE A 310 4.76 15.38 -10.30
C PHE A 310 4.27 14.81 -8.98
N ALA A 311 3.16 14.10 -9.02
CA ALA A 311 2.92 13.14 -7.98
C ALA A 311 3.99 12.06 -8.19
N ALA A 312 4.93 11.95 -7.25
CA ALA A 312 5.49 10.64 -6.97
C ALA A 312 4.30 9.80 -6.54
N ALA A 313 3.57 9.24 -7.51
CA ALA A 313 2.48 8.35 -7.21
C ALA A 313 3.13 7.29 -6.34
N ASP A 314 2.70 7.20 -5.08
CA ASP A 314 3.08 6.09 -4.23
C ASP A 314 2.75 4.84 -5.04
N ARG A 315 3.79 4.24 -5.63
CA ARG A 315 3.69 3.10 -6.56
C ARG A 315 2.83 2.02 -5.93
N MET A 316 2.93 1.92 -4.61
CA MET A 316 2.10 1.08 -3.78
C MET A 316 0.62 1.42 -3.84
N SER A 317 0.25 2.68 -3.66
CA SER A 317 -1.15 3.11 -3.64
C SER A 317 -1.84 2.92 -5.00
N SER A 318 -1.13 3.19 -6.10
CA SER A 318 -1.66 2.95 -7.46
C SER A 318 -1.79 1.46 -7.78
N LEU A 319 -0.78 0.64 -7.48
CA LEU A 319 -0.84 -0.82 -7.67
C LEU A 319 -1.97 -1.46 -6.84
N VAL A 320 -2.14 -1.02 -5.59
CA VAL A 320 -3.22 -1.50 -4.72
C VAL A 320 -4.58 -1.12 -5.28
N SER A 321 -4.73 0.13 -5.74
CA SER A 321 -6.00 0.61 -6.32
C SER A 321 -6.35 -0.14 -7.60
N ASP A 322 -5.39 -0.34 -8.50
CA ASP A 322 -5.59 -1.08 -9.75
C ASP A 322 -5.90 -2.56 -9.52
N ALA A 323 -5.17 -3.21 -8.62
CA ALA A 323 -5.43 -4.60 -8.24
C ALA A 323 -6.83 -4.76 -7.62
N THR A 324 -7.24 -3.80 -6.78
CA THR A 324 -8.56 -3.80 -6.15
C THR A 324 -9.68 -3.57 -7.16
N ASN A 325 -9.51 -2.65 -8.11
CA ASN A 325 -10.48 -2.39 -9.17
C ASN A 325 -10.62 -3.60 -10.10
N LYS A 326 -9.51 -4.24 -10.49
CA LYS A 326 -9.51 -5.45 -11.31
C LYS A 326 -10.18 -6.62 -10.59
N ALA A 327 -9.90 -6.81 -9.30
CA ALA A 327 -10.51 -7.86 -8.51
C ALA A 327 -12.02 -7.64 -8.36
N THR A 328 -12.45 -6.41 -8.06
CA THR A 328 -13.86 -6.01 -7.98
C THR A 328 -14.59 -6.31 -9.29
N ALA A 329 -14.03 -5.88 -10.42
CA ALA A 329 -14.62 -6.13 -11.74
C ALA A 329 -14.68 -7.62 -12.08
N ALA A 330 -13.63 -8.38 -11.76
CA ALA A 330 -13.60 -9.82 -12.00
C ALA A 330 -14.59 -10.59 -11.12
N LEU A 331 -14.78 -10.16 -9.86
CA LEU A 331 -15.81 -10.70 -8.98
C LEU A 331 -17.22 -10.44 -9.53
N ALA A 332 -17.47 -9.22 -10.04
CA ALA A 332 -18.75 -8.87 -10.65
C ALA A 332 -19.02 -9.65 -11.94
N ALA A 333 -17.97 -10.03 -12.67
CA ALA A 333 -18.04 -10.83 -13.89
C ALA A 333 -18.10 -12.35 -13.63
N LEU A 334 -18.05 -12.82 -12.37
CA LEU A 334 -18.24 -14.23 -12.05
C LEU A 334 -19.68 -14.64 -12.41
N GLY A 335 -19.83 -15.34 -13.52
CA GLY A 335 -21.09 -15.97 -13.91
C GLY A 335 -21.50 -17.10 -12.96
N THR A 336 -22.70 -17.65 -13.13
CA THR A 336 -23.19 -18.78 -12.35
C THR A 336 -22.39 -20.05 -12.64
N GLY A 337 -22.18 -20.90 -11.62
CA GLY A 337 -21.45 -22.18 -11.79
C GLY A 337 -19.94 -22.04 -11.97
N PHE A 338 -19.34 -20.93 -11.53
CA PHE A 338 -17.89 -20.72 -11.58
C PHE A 338 -17.14 -21.78 -10.76
N ARG A 339 -15.89 -22.06 -11.16
CA ARG A 339 -15.01 -22.98 -10.42
C ARG A 339 -14.47 -22.31 -9.16
N THR A 340 -14.34 -23.05 -8.07
CA THR A 340 -13.70 -22.55 -6.83
C THR A 340 -12.37 -21.85 -7.10
N THR A 341 -11.52 -22.44 -7.95
CA THR A 341 -10.22 -21.87 -8.32
C THR A 341 -10.34 -20.51 -9.00
N ALA A 342 -11.39 -20.25 -9.78
CA ALA A 342 -11.58 -18.95 -10.42
C ALA A 342 -11.81 -17.83 -9.40
N LEU A 343 -12.59 -18.10 -8.35
CA LEU A 343 -12.77 -17.16 -7.24
C LEU A 343 -11.45 -16.91 -6.50
N LEU A 344 -10.73 -17.98 -6.16
CA LEU A 344 -9.47 -17.86 -5.41
C LEU A 344 -8.39 -17.13 -6.23
N ASP A 345 -8.33 -17.38 -7.54
CA ASP A 345 -7.41 -16.69 -8.46
C ASP A 345 -7.69 -15.18 -8.53
N ILE A 346 -8.96 -14.77 -8.49
CA ILE A 346 -9.33 -13.36 -8.43
C ILE A 346 -8.86 -12.73 -7.12
N LEU A 347 -9.09 -13.40 -6.00
CA LEU A 347 -8.70 -12.91 -4.68
C LEU A 347 -7.17 -12.87 -4.50
N ASN A 348 -6.44 -13.87 -5.03
CA ASN A 348 -4.98 -13.91 -5.01
C ASN A 348 -4.31 -12.84 -5.88
N LYS A 349 -5.03 -12.31 -6.87
CA LYS A 349 -4.59 -11.17 -7.70
C LYS A 349 -4.95 -9.82 -7.07
N SER A 350 -5.80 -9.82 -6.04
CA SER A 350 -6.09 -8.62 -5.27
C SER A 350 -4.98 -8.33 -4.27
N ILE A 351 -4.84 -7.07 -3.87
CA ILE A 351 -3.86 -6.67 -2.86
C ILE A 351 -4.61 -6.11 -1.66
N ILE A 352 -4.43 -6.77 -0.51
CA ILE A 352 -4.87 -6.23 0.79
C ILE A 352 -3.66 -5.53 1.41
N ASN A 353 -3.60 -4.21 1.24
CA ASN A 353 -2.49 -3.41 1.73
C ASN A 353 -2.67 -3.07 3.21
N PHE A 354 -2.20 -3.94 4.09
CA PHE A 354 -2.16 -3.64 5.51
C PHE A 354 -1.16 -2.53 5.80
N PRO A 355 -1.51 -1.55 6.66
CA PRO A 355 -0.53 -0.63 7.20
C PRO A 355 0.62 -1.39 7.89
N THR A 356 1.83 -0.82 7.87
CA THR A 356 3.00 -1.45 8.48
C THR A 356 2.75 -1.83 9.94
N GLY A 357 3.00 -3.10 10.27
CA GLY A 357 2.72 -3.68 11.59
C GLY A 357 1.24 -3.98 11.85
N ASN A 358 0.29 -3.38 11.15
CA ASN A 358 -1.13 -3.53 11.46
C ASN A 358 -1.75 -4.76 10.76
N ALA A 359 -2.84 -5.28 11.33
CA ALA A 359 -3.74 -6.29 10.76
C ALA A 359 -5.12 -5.73 10.36
N GLU A 360 -5.35 -4.42 10.52
CA GLU A 360 -6.58 -3.78 10.11
C GLU A 360 -6.73 -3.77 8.58
N ILE A 361 -7.86 -4.28 8.11
CA ILE A 361 -8.19 -4.29 6.69
C ILE A 361 -8.62 -2.88 6.26
N PRO A 362 -8.00 -2.29 5.23
CA PRO A 362 -8.43 -1.00 4.68
C PRO A 362 -9.88 -1.06 4.19
N ALA A 363 -10.60 0.08 4.27
CA ALA A 363 -12.00 0.15 3.87
C ALA A 363 -12.26 -0.34 2.43
N VAL A 364 -11.36 -0.02 1.49
CA VAL A 364 -11.44 -0.47 0.10
C VAL A 364 -11.34 -2.00 -0.04
N SER A 365 -10.47 -2.64 0.75
CA SER A 365 -10.33 -4.10 0.78
C SER A 365 -11.50 -4.76 1.52
N ARG A 366 -12.10 -4.10 2.51
CA ARG A 366 -13.35 -4.60 3.15
C ARG A 366 -14.49 -4.68 2.15
N ALA A 367 -14.68 -3.65 1.33
CA ALA A 367 -15.71 -3.65 0.29
C ALA A 367 -15.51 -4.80 -0.71
N LEU A 368 -14.26 -5.07 -1.12
CA LEU A 368 -13.92 -6.21 -1.96
C LEU A 368 -14.27 -7.56 -1.29
N LEU A 369 -13.92 -7.73 -0.01
CA LEU A 369 -14.23 -8.96 0.74
C LEU A 369 -15.74 -9.15 0.94
N GLN A 370 -16.49 -8.07 1.15
CA GLN A 370 -17.95 -8.11 1.20
C GLN A 370 -18.55 -8.59 -0.12
N GLN A 371 -18.04 -8.12 -1.25
CA GLN A 371 -18.47 -8.60 -2.57
C GLN A 371 -18.09 -10.06 -2.79
N ALA A 372 -16.90 -10.47 -2.36
CA ALA A 372 -16.42 -11.85 -2.46
C ALA A 372 -17.26 -12.83 -1.62
N ALA A 373 -17.94 -12.37 -0.56
CA ALA A 373 -18.76 -13.22 0.28
C ALA A 373 -19.91 -13.90 -0.48
N THR A 374 -20.48 -13.24 -1.49
CA THR A 374 -21.54 -13.81 -2.32
C THR A 374 -21.08 -15.05 -3.10
N PRO A 375 -20.01 -15.01 -3.92
CA PRO A 375 -19.50 -16.22 -4.56
C PRO A 375 -18.97 -17.25 -3.55
N PHE A 376 -18.40 -16.85 -2.40
CA PHE A 376 -18.04 -17.81 -1.35
C PHE A 376 -19.21 -18.70 -0.90
N LYS A 377 -20.43 -18.14 -0.80
CA LYS A 377 -21.65 -18.87 -0.43
C LYS A 377 -22.12 -19.85 -1.51
N GLN A 378 -21.66 -19.68 -2.75
CA GLN A 378 -22.02 -20.53 -3.90
C GLN A 378 -21.03 -21.67 -4.14
N LEU A 379 -19.93 -21.72 -3.38
CA LEU A 379 -18.96 -22.81 -3.50
C LEU A 379 -19.60 -24.16 -3.13
N PRO A 380 -19.13 -25.28 -3.71
CA PRO A 380 -19.64 -26.61 -3.40
C PRO A 380 -19.62 -26.91 -1.90
N ALA A 381 -20.66 -27.57 -1.41
CA ALA A 381 -20.75 -27.99 -0.01
C ALA A 381 -19.52 -28.83 0.39
N GLY A 382 -18.95 -28.54 1.55
CA GLY A 382 -17.74 -29.20 2.05
C GLY A 382 -16.42 -28.59 1.58
N THR A 383 -16.43 -27.60 0.69
CA THR A 383 -15.23 -26.82 0.35
C THR A 383 -14.71 -26.09 1.58
N VAL A 384 -13.41 -26.24 1.86
CA VAL A 384 -12.69 -25.44 2.86
C VAL A 384 -11.64 -24.62 2.14
N VAL A 385 -11.59 -23.33 2.43
CA VAL A 385 -10.59 -22.40 1.91
C VAL A 385 -9.69 -21.98 3.07
N GLU A 386 -8.40 -22.17 2.87
CA GLU A 386 -7.36 -21.63 3.74
C GLU A 386 -6.99 -20.21 3.28
N ILE A 387 -6.92 -19.30 4.24
CA ILE A 387 -6.47 -17.92 4.11
C ILE A 387 -5.07 -17.87 4.73
N GLY A 388 -4.05 -17.81 3.89
CA GLY A 388 -2.65 -17.74 4.27
C GLY A 388 -2.16 -16.29 4.37
N GLY A 389 -1.67 -15.87 5.53
CA GLY A 389 -1.01 -14.57 5.70
C GLY A 389 0.50 -14.67 5.57
N TYR A 390 1.12 -13.68 4.90
CA TYR A 390 2.57 -13.62 4.68
C TYR A 390 3.13 -12.22 4.97
N THR A 391 4.39 -12.16 5.37
CA THR A 391 5.18 -10.94 5.57
C THR A 391 6.40 -10.93 4.65
N ASP A 392 7.10 -9.79 4.60
CA ASP A 392 8.49 -9.79 4.13
C ASP A 392 9.43 -10.38 5.20
N ASN A 393 10.73 -10.45 4.89
CA ASN A 393 11.74 -10.97 5.81
C ASN A 393 12.31 -9.91 6.77
N THR A 394 11.75 -8.70 6.79
CA THR A 394 12.24 -7.62 7.65
C THR A 394 11.67 -7.80 9.06
N GLY A 395 12.50 -7.61 10.09
CA GLY A 395 12.09 -7.70 11.49
C GLY A 395 12.11 -9.13 12.05
N ASP A 396 11.57 -9.28 13.27
CA ASP A 396 11.63 -10.55 14.01
C ASP A 396 10.75 -11.66 13.37
N PRO A 397 11.28 -12.88 13.13
CA PRO A 397 10.52 -13.98 12.55
C PRO A 397 9.28 -14.40 13.36
N THR A 398 9.34 -14.34 14.69
CA THR A 398 8.23 -14.72 15.57
C THR A 398 7.11 -13.69 15.51
N ALA A 399 7.48 -12.40 15.55
CA ALA A 399 6.53 -11.29 15.37
C ALA A 399 5.89 -11.32 13.97
N ASN A 400 6.68 -11.63 12.94
CA ASN A 400 6.17 -11.79 11.58
C ASN A 400 5.17 -12.95 11.47
N LEU A 401 5.42 -14.06 12.16
CA LEU A 401 4.49 -15.18 12.22
C LEU A 401 3.17 -14.77 12.88
N GLN A 402 3.22 -14.10 14.04
CA GLN A 402 2.03 -13.60 14.74
C GLN A 402 1.27 -12.57 13.90
N LEU A 403 1.96 -11.60 13.30
CA LEU A 403 1.35 -10.57 12.45
C LEU A 403 0.66 -11.19 11.24
N SER A 404 1.32 -12.14 10.59
CA SER A 404 0.74 -12.85 9.45
C SER A 404 -0.52 -13.64 9.84
N GLN A 405 -0.54 -14.23 11.03
CA GLN A 405 -1.70 -14.93 11.59
C GLN A 405 -2.85 -13.96 11.84
N HIS A 406 -2.60 -12.84 12.54
CA HIS A 406 -3.61 -11.82 12.80
C HIS A 406 -4.22 -11.24 11.52
N ARG A 407 -3.41 -11.03 10.48
CA ARG A 407 -3.90 -10.57 9.16
C ARG A 407 -4.80 -11.60 8.49
N ALA A 408 -4.42 -12.88 8.52
CA ALA A 408 -5.25 -13.96 8.02
C ALA A 408 -6.58 -14.07 8.79
N ASP A 409 -6.53 -13.96 10.11
CA ASP A 409 -7.71 -13.98 10.98
C ASP A 409 -8.63 -12.78 10.72
N ALA A 410 -8.08 -11.58 10.52
CA ALA A 410 -8.85 -10.40 10.18
C ALA A 410 -9.65 -10.62 8.88
N VAL A 411 -9.00 -11.16 7.84
CA VAL A 411 -9.66 -11.44 6.55
C VAL A 411 -10.73 -12.51 6.68
N ARG A 412 -10.43 -13.59 7.43
CA ARG A 412 -11.42 -14.62 7.77
C ARG A 412 -12.64 -14.02 8.45
N ASN A 413 -12.43 -13.20 9.48
CA ASN A 413 -13.50 -12.58 10.26
C ASN A 413 -14.33 -11.62 9.40
N ALA A 414 -13.71 -10.85 8.50
CA ALA A 414 -14.43 -9.97 7.58
C ALA A 414 -15.35 -10.75 6.61
N LEU A 415 -14.89 -11.90 6.09
CA LEU A 415 -15.71 -12.78 5.26
C LEU A 415 -16.86 -13.41 6.07
N ILE A 416 -16.61 -13.83 7.32
CA ILE A 416 -17.65 -14.35 8.22
C ILE A 416 -18.71 -13.28 8.52
N GLN A 417 -18.29 -12.06 8.85
CA GLN A 417 -19.20 -10.92 9.07
C GLN A 417 -20.05 -10.59 7.83
N SER A 418 -19.52 -10.89 6.64
CA SER A 418 -20.24 -10.77 5.36
C SER A 418 -21.13 -11.99 5.04
N GLY A 419 -21.22 -12.95 5.97
CA GLY A 419 -22.12 -14.10 5.96
C GLY A 419 -21.53 -15.39 5.38
N VAL A 420 -20.21 -15.48 5.16
CA VAL A 420 -19.58 -16.75 4.77
C VAL A 420 -19.58 -17.70 5.98
N ASN A 421 -19.88 -18.98 5.76
CA ASN A 421 -19.90 -19.98 6.83
C ASN A 421 -18.49 -20.13 7.46
N PRO A 422 -18.33 -19.94 8.78
CA PRO A 422 -17.04 -20.09 9.46
C PRO A 422 -16.36 -21.44 9.23
N GLY A 423 -17.13 -22.52 9.07
CA GLY A 423 -16.61 -23.88 8.83
C GLY A 423 -16.01 -24.08 7.44
N MET A 424 -16.15 -23.11 6.54
CA MET A 424 -15.52 -23.09 5.21
C MET A 424 -14.19 -22.34 5.20
N LEU A 425 -13.81 -21.67 6.28
CA LEU A 425 -12.65 -20.78 6.32
C LEU A 425 -11.68 -21.15 7.43
N VAL A 426 -10.44 -21.43 7.05
CA VAL A 426 -9.30 -21.61 7.96
C VAL A 426 -8.31 -20.47 7.73
N ALA A 427 -7.76 -19.91 8.80
CA ALA A 427 -6.75 -18.85 8.70
C ALA A 427 -5.40 -19.36 9.24
N LYS A 428 -4.31 -19.07 8.53
CA LYS A 428 -2.97 -19.50 8.92
C LYS A 428 -1.92 -18.45 8.59
N GLY A 429 -1.10 -18.09 9.57
CA GLY A 429 0.08 -17.26 9.40
C GLY A 429 1.29 -18.08 8.97
N TYR A 430 2.03 -17.57 7.98
CA TYR A 430 3.27 -18.16 7.48
C TYR A 430 4.52 -17.31 7.76
N GLY A 431 4.34 -16.11 8.33
CA GLY A 431 5.42 -15.14 8.51
C GLY A 431 6.12 -14.85 7.18
N SER A 432 7.45 -14.86 7.19
CA SER A 432 8.30 -14.59 6.02
C SER A 432 8.58 -15.83 5.15
N ALA A 433 7.99 -16.98 5.48
CA ALA A 433 8.19 -18.20 4.70
C ALA A 433 7.57 -18.09 3.31
N ASN A 434 8.11 -18.84 2.34
CA ASN A 434 7.62 -18.90 0.96
C ASN A 434 7.50 -17.51 0.28
N PRO A 435 8.61 -16.76 0.15
CA PRO A 435 8.60 -15.50 -0.58
C PRO A 435 8.25 -15.74 -2.05
N VAL A 436 7.43 -14.86 -2.63
CA VAL A 436 7.07 -14.88 -4.06
C VAL A 436 7.93 -13.93 -4.88
N ALA A 437 8.70 -13.07 -4.21
CA ALA A 437 9.64 -12.15 -4.81
C ALA A 437 10.87 -11.95 -3.91
N SER A 438 11.96 -11.40 -4.47
CA SER A 438 13.17 -11.09 -3.71
C SER A 438 12.87 -10.08 -2.59
N ASN A 439 13.31 -10.38 -1.37
CA ASN A 439 13.20 -9.46 -0.25
C ASN A 439 14.26 -8.34 -0.27
N ASP A 440 15.18 -8.35 -1.23
CA ASP A 440 16.25 -7.35 -1.33
C ASP A 440 15.70 -6.01 -1.85
N THR A 441 14.55 -6.03 -2.52
CA THR A 441 13.89 -4.85 -3.10
C THR A 441 12.64 -4.45 -2.31
N ALA A 442 12.30 -3.15 -2.30
CA ALA A 442 11.09 -2.67 -1.61
C ALA A 442 9.80 -3.26 -2.23
N GLU A 443 9.79 -3.46 -3.54
CA GLU A 443 8.72 -4.07 -4.31
C GLU A 443 8.54 -5.54 -3.99
N GLY A 444 9.63 -6.30 -3.96
CA GLY A 444 9.53 -7.73 -3.66
C GLY A 444 9.15 -7.97 -2.20
N ARG A 445 9.61 -7.13 -1.27
CA ARG A 445 9.08 -7.10 0.11
C ARG A 445 7.58 -6.82 0.13
N PHE A 446 7.11 -5.86 -0.65
CA PHE A 446 5.68 -5.58 -0.74
C PHE A 446 4.86 -6.76 -1.29
N GLN A 447 5.34 -7.43 -2.34
CA GLN A 447 4.70 -8.62 -2.89
C GLN A 447 4.68 -9.79 -1.88
N ASN A 448 5.69 -9.86 -1.02
CA ASN A 448 5.75 -10.85 0.06
C ASN A 448 4.74 -10.56 1.19
N ARG A 449 4.40 -9.29 1.43
CA ARG A 449 3.33 -8.87 2.35
C ARG A 449 1.94 -9.09 1.74
N ARG A 450 1.52 -10.35 1.60
CA ARG A 450 0.28 -10.75 0.89
C ARG A 450 -0.65 -11.62 1.73
N ILE A 451 -1.90 -11.72 1.26
CA ILE A 451 -2.85 -12.76 1.65
C ILE A 451 -3.02 -13.71 0.46
N ALA A 452 -2.97 -15.00 0.71
CA ALA A 452 -3.22 -16.04 -0.27
C ALA A 452 -4.44 -16.87 0.13
N TYR A 453 -5.16 -17.37 -0.86
CA TYR A 453 -6.33 -18.21 -0.72
C TYR A 453 -6.11 -19.51 -1.49
N GLN A 454 -6.34 -20.64 -0.82
CA GLN A 454 -6.20 -21.96 -1.43
C GLN A 454 -7.24 -22.93 -0.89
N VAL A 455 -7.60 -23.96 -1.65
CA VAL A 455 -8.46 -25.03 -1.12
C VAL A 455 -7.65 -25.84 -0.11
N SER A 456 -8.19 -25.98 1.11
CA SER A 456 -7.58 -26.77 2.16
C SER A 456 -7.91 -28.25 1.94
N ASP A 457 -6.88 -29.09 1.87
CA ASP A 457 -7.04 -30.54 1.81
C ASP A 457 -7.34 -31.08 3.21
N ARG A 458 -8.60 -31.46 3.45
CA ARG A 458 -9.06 -31.99 4.74
C ARG A 458 -8.33 -33.27 5.18
N SER A 459 -7.57 -33.93 4.30
CA SER A 459 -6.82 -35.15 4.64
C SER A 459 -5.61 -34.92 5.56
N ARG A 460 -5.17 -33.67 5.81
CA ARG A 460 -4.02 -33.35 6.68
C ARG A 460 -4.34 -32.76 8.05
N VAL A 461 -5.59 -32.37 8.32
CA VAL A 461 -5.94 -31.62 9.55
C VAL A 461 -6.31 -32.57 10.71
N THR A 462 -6.66 -33.82 10.43
CA THR A 462 -7.08 -34.81 11.44
C THR A 462 -5.94 -35.56 12.15
N GLU A 463 -4.67 -35.38 11.76
CA GLU A 463 -3.54 -36.08 12.43
C GLU A 463 -2.92 -35.31 13.62
N GLY A 464 -3.28 -34.04 13.83
CA GLY A 464 -2.64 -33.19 14.84
C GLY A 464 -3.33 -33.11 16.22
N SER A 465 -4.52 -33.69 16.38
CA SER A 465 -5.31 -33.57 17.64
C SER A 465 -5.58 -34.93 18.30
N GLY A 466 -4.67 -35.88 18.13
CA GLY A 466 -4.75 -37.19 18.76
C GLY A 466 -3.36 -37.73 19.05
N ARG A 467 -2.70 -37.19 20.08
CA ARG A 467 -1.71 -37.90 20.91
C ARG A 467 -1.40 -37.13 22.18
#